data_AF-A0A699UQL3-F1
#
_entry.id   AF-A0A699UQL3-F1
#
_cell.length_a   1.000
_cell.length_b   1.000
_cell.length_c   1.000
_cell.angle_alpha   90.00
_cell.angle_beta   90.00
_cell.angle_gamma   90.00
#
_symmetry.space_group_name_H-M   'P 1'
#
loop_
_entity.id
_entity.type
_entity.pdbx_description
1 polymer ?
#
loop_
_entity_poly.entity_id
_entity_poly.type
_entity_poly.pdbx_seq_one_letter_code
_entity_poly.pdbx_strand_id
1 'polypeptide(L)'
;RMESVFHISNCTAENQVKFATGTLHSVDLTWWNTYVQTVGHEAAYGMKLEIELWELKVKGTDLASYTQRFQELALLCGRMFFGESDKVEKYVGGLPDMIYGSVVASKLKTTQEAIEIATELMDKKVRTFAERETASK
;
A
#
# COMPACT_ATOMS: atom_id res chain seq x y z
N ARG A 1 21.05 27.91 5.22
CA ARG A 1 20.03 28.26 4.19
C ARG A 1 20.56 27.79 2.84
N MET A 2 19.80 27.06 2.04
CA MET A 2 20.28 26.38 0.81
C MET A 2 20.93 27.35 -0.21
N GLU A 3 20.45 28.59 -0.25
CA GLU A 3 20.94 29.68 -1.10
C GLU A 3 22.45 29.98 -0.92
N SER A 4 22.98 29.95 0.31
CA SER A 4 24.41 30.19 0.56
C SER A 4 25.28 29.01 0.11
N VAL A 5 24.73 27.80 0.07
CA VAL A 5 25.44 26.60 -0.40
C VAL A 5 25.58 26.64 -1.93
N PHE A 6 24.56 27.08 -2.66
CA PHE A 6 24.64 27.28 -4.12
C PHE A 6 25.67 28.33 -4.51
N HIS A 7 25.79 29.40 -3.70
CA HIS A 7 26.76 30.46 -3.91
C HIS A 7 28.20 29.97 -3.64
N ILE A 8 28.41 29.12 -2.62
CA ILE A 8 29.73 28.57 -2.29
C ILE A 8 30.18 27.53 -3.35
N SER A 9 29.26 26.75 -3.90
CA SER A 9 29.58 25.70 -4.88
C SER A 9 29.64 26.18 -6.34
N ASN A 10 29.48 27.48 -6.59
CA ASN A 10 29.34 28.06 -7.94
C ASN A 10 28.29 27.33 -8.78
N CYS A 11 27.18 26.92 -8.16
CA CYS A 11 26.15 26.13 -8.82
C CYS A 11 25.34 27.01 -9.79
N THR A 12 25.46 26.72 -11.10
CA THR A 12 24.67 27.39 -12.14
C THR A 12 23.17 27.09 -11.93
N ALA A 13 22.30 28.03 -12.30
CA ALA A 13 20.85 27.91 -12.07
C ALA A 13 20.25 26.58 -12.57
N GLU A 14 20.75 26.05 -13.69
CA GLU A 14 20.34 24.75 -14.26
C GLU A 14 20.69 23.55 -13.36
N ASN A 15 21.76 23.65 -12.57
CA ASN A 15 22.24 22.58 -11.70
C ASN A 15 21.76 22.72 -10.25
N GLN A 16 21.18 23.87 -9.87
CA GLN A 16 20.72 24.11 -8.49
C GLN A 16 19.68 23.09 -8.05
N VAL A 17 18.74 22.73 -8.92
CA VAL A 17 17.72 21.70 -8.61
C VAL A 17 18.37 20.35 -8.36
N LYS A 18 19.32 19.93 -9.21
CA LYS A 18 20.05 18.66 -9.08
C LYS A 18 20.95 18.64 -7.83
N PHE A 19 21.57 19.75 -7.50
CA PHE A 19 22.41 19.90 -6.31
C PHE A 19 21.57 19.91 -5.03
N ALA A 20 20.42 20.61 -5.05
CA ALA A 20 19.46 20.62 -3.95
C ALA A 20 18.92 19.22 -3.68
N THR A 21 18.45 18.53 -4.74
CA THR A 21 17.94 17.17 -4.62
C THR A 21 19.03 16.17 -4.22
N GLY A 22 20.25 16.31 -4.72
CA GLY A 22 21.39 15.47 -4.29
C GLY A 22 21.77 15.68 -2.82
N THR A 23 21.74 16.93 -2.34
CA THR A 23 22.01 17.25 -0.92
C THR A 23 20.89 16.74 -0.03
N LEU A 24 19.63 16.96 -0.42
CA LEU A 24 18.47 16.42 0.30
C LEU A 24 18.54 14.90 0.35
N HIS A 25 18.79 14.23 -0.77
CA HIS A 25 18.93 12.77 -0.80
C HIS A 25 20.07 12.29 0.10
N SER A 26 21.24 12.95 0.11
CA SER A 26 22.35 12.58 1.00
C SER A 26 22.03 12.79 2.49
N VAL A 27 21.31 13.86 2.81
CA VAL A 27 20.88 14.18 4.18
C VAL A 27 19.78 13.20 4.62
N ASP A 28 18.82 12.91 3.76
CA ASP A 28 17.73 11.94 3.97
C ASP A 28 18.29 10.54 4.19
N LEU A 29 19.28 10.11 3.39
CA LEU A 29 19.92 8.80 3.51
C LEU A 29 20.72 8.69 4.82
N THR A 30 21.42 9.76 5.21
CA THR A 30 22.18 9.82 6.46
C THR A 30 21.24 9.79 7.66
N TRP A 31 20.16 10.57 7.62
CA TRP A 31 19.11 10.57 8.64
C TRP A 31 18.48 9.19 8.79
N TRP A 32 18.13 8.53 7.68
CA TRP A 32 17.60 7.17 7.69
C TRP A 32 18.59 6.17 8.31
N ASN A 33 19.87 6.23 7.93
CA ASN A 33 20.89 5.35 8.50
C ASN A 33 21.08 5.57 10.01
N THR A 34 21.09 6.82 10.46
CA THR A 34 21.13 7.15 11.89
C THR A 34 19.86 6.68 12.61
N TYR A 35 18.68 6.82 12.01
CA TYR A 35 17.42 6.32 12.55
C TYR A 35 17.43 4.78 12.70
N VAL A 36 17.85 4.03 11.66
CA VAL A 36 17.97 2.57 11.72
C VAL A 36 18.98 2.13 12.79
N GLN A 37 20.10 2.85 12.95
CA GLN A 37 21.10 2.57 13.99
C GLN A 37 20.59 2.87 15.41
N THR A 38 19.77 3.90 15.59
CA THR A 38 19.29 4.35 16.92
C THR A 38 18.04 3.61 17.38
N VAL A 39 17.10 3.34 16.47
CA VAL A 39 15.81 2.70 16.79
C VAL A 39 15.84 1.18 16.50
N GLY A 40 16.88 0.71 15.80
CA GLY A 40 17.10 -0.70 15.49
C GLY A 40 16.40 -1.18 14.23
N HIS A 41 16.90 -2.28 13.67
CA HIS A 41 16.37 -2.89 12.45
C HIS A 41 14.89 -3.28 12.55
N GLU A 42 14.43 -3.68 13.73
CA GLU A 42 13.04 -4.10 13.98
C GLU A 42 12.04 -2.95 13.79
N ALA A 43 12.37 -1.73 14.24
CA ALA A 43 11.49 -0.57 14.08
C ALA A 43 11.45 -0.09 12.63
N ALA A 44 12.60 -0.10 11.95
CA ALA A 44 12.68 0.22 10.53
C ALA A 44 11.93 -0.80 9.66
N TYR A 45 12.03 -2.10 10.01
CA TYR A 45 11.30 -3.17 9.34
C TYR A 45 9.79 -3.06 9.59
N GLY A 46 9.39 -2.73 10.83
CA GLY A 46 8.00 -2.42 11.17
C GLY A 46 7.43 -1.31 10.30
N MET A 47 8.10 -0.15 10.22
CA MET A 47 7.68 0.96 9.36
C MET A 47 7.54 0.55 7.89
N LYS A 48 8.45 -0.27 7.37
CA LYS A 48 8.38 -0.76 5.99
C LYS A 48 7.12 -1.61 5.75
N LEU A 49 6.82 -2.54 6.66
CA LEU A 49 5.63 -3.40 6.56
C LEU A 49 4.34 -2.60 6.71
N GLU A 50 4.34 -1.59 7.57
CA GLU A 50 3.22 -0.68 7.75
C GLU A 50 2.91 0.09 6.45
N ILE A 51 3.93 0.66 5.80
CA ILE A 51 3.77 1.32 4.49
C ILE A 51 3.22 0.34 3.44
N GLU A 52 3.77 -0.87 3.40
CA GLU A 52 3.31 -1.90 2.46
C GLU A 52 1.83 -2.24 2.69
N LEU A 53 1.40 -2.40 3.94
CA LEU A 53 0.01 -2.64 4.29
C LEU A 53 -0.88 -1.49 3.79
N TRP A 54 -0.48 -0.24 4.01
CA TRP A 54 -1.24 0.94 3.56
C TRP A 54 -1.42 0.99 2.04
N GLU A 55 -0.37 0.70 1.29
CA GLU A 55 -0.38 0.72 -0.18
C GLU A 55 -0.94 -0.57 -0.81
N LEU A 56 -1.23 -1.61 -0.02
CA LEU A 56 -1.71 -2.90 -0.52
C LEU A 56 -3.08 -2.77 -1.21
N LYS A 57 -3.13 -3.15 -2.49
CA LYS A 57 -4.32 -3.20 -3.35
C LYS A 57 -4.30 -4.44 -4.23
N VAL A 58 -5.48 -4.90 -4.65
CA VAL A 58 -5.61 -6.00 -5.62
C VAL A 58 -4.98 -5.61 -6.95
N LYS A 59 -4.14 -6.49 -7.50
CA LYS A 59 -3.53 -6.31 -8.83
C LYS A 59 -4.29 -7.14 -9.86
N GLY A 60 -4.95 -6.46 -10.80
CA GLY A 60 -5.80 -7.12 -11.79
C GLY A 60 -6.96 -7.87 -11.13
N THR A 61 -7.02 -9.18 -11.30
CA THR A 61 -8.03 -10.07 -10.69
C THR A 61 -7.45 -10.98 -9.61
N ASP A 62 -6.20 -10.76 -9.18
CA ASP A 62 -5.52 -11.63 -8.22
C ASP A 62 -5.86 -11.27 -6.76
N LEU A 63 -7.06 -11.63 -6.33
CA LEU A 63 -7.50 -11.46 -4.94
C LEU A 63 -6.87 -12.46 -3.99
N ALA A 64 -6.45 -13.63 -4.48
CA ALA A 64 -5.84 -14.67 -3.64
C ALA A 64 -4.51 -14.17 -3.07
N SER A 65 -3.61 -13.67 -3.93
CA SER A 65 -2.34 -13.09 -3.49
C SER A 65 -2.54 -11.85 -2.61
N TYR A 66 -3.53 -11.01 -2.95
CA TYR A 66 -3.89 -9.86 -2.12
C TYR A 66 -4.33 -10.28 -0.70
N THR A 67 -5.23 -11.27 -0.61
CA THR A 67 -5.78 -11.74 0.67
C THR A 67 -4.71 -12.40 1.52
N GLN A 68 -3.89 -13.26 0.92
CA GLN A 68 -2.77 -13.88 1.61
C GLN A 68 -1.82 -12.81 2.17
N ARG A 69 -1.42 -11.84 1.33
CA ARG A 69 -0.50 -10.79 1.74
C ARG A 69 -1.10 -9.89 2.82
N PHE A 70 -2.39 -9.58 2.72
CA PHE A 70 -3.10 -8.83 3.76
C PHE A 70 -3.06 -9.55 5.10
N GLN A 71 -3.34 -10.86 5.13
CA GLN A 71 -3.34 -11.64 6.37
C GLN A 71 -1.94 -11.71 7.01
N GLU A 72 -0.90 -11.90 6.19
CA GLU A 72 0.50 -11.85 6.65
C GLU A 72 0.84 -10.48 7.27
N LEU A 73 0.54 -9.40 6.56
CA LEU A 73 0.83 -8.03 7.03
C LEU A 73 -0.03 -7.67 8.25
N ALA A 74 -1.29 -8.10 8.32
CA ALA A 74 -2.15 -7.84 9.45
C ALA A 74 -1.69 -8.54 10.72
N LEU A 75 -1.05 -9.71 10.59
CA LEU A 75 -0.42 -10.40 11.70
C LEU A 75 0.85 -9.69 12.17
N LEU A 76 1.71 -9.27 11.23
CA LEU A 76 2.99 -8.61 11.53
C LEU A 76 2.81 -7.18 12.05
N CYS A 77 1.83 -6.44 11.53
CA CYS A 77 1.49 -5.06 11.87
C CYS A 77 0.27 -5.00 12.80
N GLY A 78 0.06 -5.99 13.68
CA GLY A 78 -1.13 -6.08 14.53
C GLY A 78 -1.39 -4.83 15.39
N ARG A 79 -0.36 -4.04 15.69
CA ARG A 79 -0.45 -2.76 16.42
C ARG A 79 -1.13 -1.62 15.64
N MET A 80 -1.31 -1.75 14.32
CA MET A 80 -2.00 -0.76 13.49
C MET A 80 -3.52 -0.87 13.55
N PHE A 81 -4.06 -1.97 14.06
CA PHE A 81 -5.50 -2.21 14.12
C PHE A 81 -5.97 -2.10 15.56
N PHE A 82 -6.85 -1.13 15.85
CA PHE A 82 -7.48 -1.00 17.16
C PHE A 82 -8.64 -1.98 17.34
N GLY A 83 -9.11 -2.60 16.25
CA GLY A 83 -10.13 -3.63 16.27
C GLY A 83 -10.33 -4.32 14.92
N GLU A 84 -11.31 -5.23 14.87
CA GLU A 84 -11.67 -5.96 13.66
C GLU A 84 -12.28 -5.03 12.59
N SER A 85 -12.97 -3.97 12.99
CA SER A 85 -13.51 -2.95 12.08
C SER A 85 -12.42 -2.32 11.21
N ASP A 86 -11.28 -2.01 11.81
CA ASP A 86 -10.18 -1.32 11.13
C ASP A 86 -9.54 -2.25 10.09
N LYS A 87 -9.48 -3.56 10.39
CA LYS A 87 -9.02 -4.59 9.45
C LYS A 87 -9.98 -4.73 8.28
N VAL A 88 -11.27 -4.78 8.56
CA VAL A 88 -12.31 -4.83 7.53
C VAL A 88 -12.22 -3.61 6.62
N GLU A 89 -12.15 -2.40 7.19
CA GLU A 89 -12.01 -1.17 6.42
C GLU A 89 -10.75 -1.20 5.54
N LYS A 90 -9.61 -1.64 6.10
CA LYS A 90 -8.36 -1.69 5.36
C LYS A 90 -8.38 -2.73 4.24
N TYR A 91 -8.98 -3.89 4.48
CA TYR A 91 -9.15 -4.93 3.46
C TYR A 91 -10.07 -4.44 2.34
N VAL A 92 -11.23 -3.88 2.68
CA VAL A 92 -12.19 -3.36 1.70
C VAL A 92 -11.60 -2.21 0.87
N GLY A 93 -10.78 -1.34 1.48
CA GLY A 93 -10.10 -0.25 0.79
C GLY A 93 -9.06 -0.69 -0.26
N GLY A 94 -8.61 -1.95 -0.24
CA GLY A 94 -7.71 -2.50 -1.25
C GLY A 94 -8.41 -3.20 -2.42
N LEU A 95 -9.74 -3.33 -2.38
CA LEU A 95 -10.53 -4.04 -3.40
C LEU A 95 -10.72 -3.20 -4.67
N PRO A 96 -10.88 -3.83 -5.84
CA PRO A 96 -11.16 -3.11 -7.08
C PRO A 96 -12.59 -2.56 -7.10
N ASP A 97 -12.76 -1.39 -7.75
CA ASP A 97 -14.05 -0.67 -7.86
C ASP A 97 -15.21 -1.55 -8.33
N MET A 98 -14.92 -2.55 -9.17
CA MET A 98 -15.90 -3.49 -9.70
C MET A 98 -16.70 -4.24 -8.63
N ILE A 99 -16.09 -4.50 -7.47
CA ILE A 99 -16.73 -5.22 -6.35
C ILE A 99 -16.88 -4.35 -5.10
N TYR A 100 -16.09 -3.26 -4.98
CA TYR A 100 -16.05 -2.39 -3.80
C TYR A 100 -17.45 -1.98 -3.30
N GLY A 101 -18.28 -1.41 -4.18
CA GLY A 101 -19.61 -0.93 -3.79
C GLY A 101 -20.53 -2.03 -3.27
N SER A 102 -20.45 -3.24 -3.86
CA SER A 102 -21.23 -4.39 -3.42
C SER A 102 -20.76 -4.92 -2.07
N VAL A 103 -19.44 -4.96 -1.84
CA VAL A 103 -18.85 -5.43 -0.57
C VAL A 103 -19.19 -4.48 0.58
N VAL A 104 -19.09 -3.16 0.37
CA VAL A 104 -19.44 -2.14 1.37
C VAL A 104 -20.92 -2.24 1.78
N ALA A 105 -21.82 -2.57 0.85
CA ALA A 105 -23.24 -2.72 1.13
C ALA A 105 -23.58 -3.91 2.06
N SER A 106 -22.70 -4.92 2.13
CA SER A 106 -22.93 -6.16 2.88
C SER A 106 -22.78 -6.02 4.40
N LYS A 107 -22.38 -4.84 4.91
CA LYS A 107 -22.27 -4.55 6.36
C LYS A 107 -21.46 -5.62 7.13
N LEU A 108 -20.21 -5.75 6.73
CA LEU A 108 -19.26 -6.73 7.25
C LEU A 108 -18.90 -6.47 8.72
N LYS A 109 -18.74 -7.54 9.50
CA LYS A 109 -18.27 -7.48 10.89
C LYS A 109 -16.88 -8.09 11.05
N THR A 110 -16.50 -9.00 10.15
CA THR A 110 -15.21 -9.68 10.20
C THR A 110 -14.49 -9.63 8.86
N THR A 111 -13.17 -9.71 8.92
CA THR A 111 -12.31 -9.78 7.72
C THR A 111 -12.64 -11.03 6.91
N GLN A 112 -13.00 -12.14 7.57
CA GLN A 112 -13.35 -13.39 6.91
C GLN A 112 -14.61 -13.26 6.04
N GLU A 113 -15.66 -12.60 6.55
CA GLU A 113 -16.85 -12.28 5.75
C GLU A 113 -16.49 -11.42 4.53
N ALA A 114 -15.56 -10.46 4.70
CA ALA A 114 -15.09 -9.61 3.62
C ALA A 114 -14.42 -10.43 2.50
N ILE A 115 -13.57 -11.39 2.88
CA ILE A 115 -12.84 -12.29 1.97
C ILE A 115 -13.81 -13.18 1.19
N GLU A 116 -14.77 -13.79 1.89
CA GLU A 116 -15.76 -14.70 1.29
C GLU A 116 -16.61 -13.96 0.25
N ILE A 117 -17.15 -12.79 0.61
CA ILE A 117 -17.98 -11.99 -0.29
C ILE A 117 -17.16 -11.46 -1.48
N ALA A 118 -15.94 -10.99 -1.26
CA ALA A 118 -15.08 -10.51 -2.35
C ALA A 118 -14.76 -11.63 -3.35
N THR A 119 -14.49 -12.85 -2.85
CA THR A 119 -14.21 -14.03 -3.67
C THR A 119 -15.42 -14.41 -4.52
N GLU A 120 -16.60 -14.52 -3.91
CA GLU A 120 -17.84 -14.84 -4.62
C GLU A 120 -18.14 -13.81 -5.73
N LEU A 121 -17.98 -12.51 -5.42
CA LEU A 121 -18.25 -11.44 -6.37
C LEU A 121 -17.27 -11.43 -7.55
N MET A 122 -15.99 -11.71 -7.31
CA MET A 122 -15.03 -11.82 -8.41
C MET A 122 -15.33 -13.01 -9.32
N ASP A 123 -15.59 -14.19 -8.75
CA ASP A 123 -15.91 -15.39 -9.53
C ASP A 123 -17.15 -15.19 -10.40
N LYS A 124 -18.17 -14.55 -9.83
CA LYS A 124 -19.39 -14.18 -10.55
C LYS A 124 -19.11 -13.23 -11.72
N LYS A 125 -18.26 -12.23 -11.52
CA LYS A 125 -17.90 -11.26 -12.57
C LYS A 125 -17.08 -11.91 -13.68
N VAL A 126 -16.06 -12.72 -13.34
CA VAL A 126 -15.24 -13.47 -14.31
C VAL A 126 -16.13 -14.36 -15.18
N ARG A 127 -17.08 -15.08 -14.57
CA ARG A 127 -18.05 -15.90 -15.32
C ARG A 127 -18.91 -15.09 -16.27
N THR A 128 -19.43 -13.94 -15.81
CA THR A 128 -20.26 -13.06 -16.63
C THR A 128 -19.49 -12.50 -17.84
N PHE A 129 -18.20 -12.20 -17.69
CA PHE A 129 -17.37 -11.76 -18.82
C PHE A 129 -17.14 -12.88 -19.83
N ALA A 130 -16.85 -14.10 -19.38
CA ALA A 130 -16.67 -15.26 -20.25
C ALA A 130 -17.93 -15.57 -21.08
N GLU A 131 -19.12 -15.48 -20.48
CA GLU A 131 -20.41 -15.69 -21.16
C GLU A 131 -20.70 -14.62 -22.23
N ARG A 132 -20.28 -13.38 -22.02
CA ARG A 132 -20.45 -12.31 -23.02
C ARG A 132 -19.51 -12.46 -24.22
N GLU A 133 -18.31 -12.98 -24.01
CA GLU A 133 -17.37 -13.25 -25.11
C GLU A 133 -17.83 -14.40 -25.99
N THR A 134 -18.46 -15.44 -25.42
CA THR A 134 -18.97 -16.57 -26.20
C THR A 134 -20.26 -16.25 -26.93
N ALA A 135 -21.09 -15.33 -26.42
CA ALA A 135 -22.31 -14.87 -27.09
C ALA A 135 -22.07 -13.84 -28.21
N SER A 136 -20.88 -13.23 -28.27
CA SER A 136 -20.51 -12.26 -29.29
C SER A 136 -19.70 -12.86 -30.45
N LYS A 137 -19.49 -14.19 -30.46
CA LYS A 137 -18.90 -14.96 -31.57
C LYS A 137 -19.98 -15.68 -32.35
#